data_AF-A0A5B0PK27-F1
#
_entry.id   AF-A0A5B0PK27-F1
#
_cell.length_a   1.000
_cell.length_b   1.000
_cell.length_c   1.000
_cell.angle_alpha   90.00
_cell.angle_beta   90.00
_cell.angle_gamma   90.00
#
_symmetry.space_group_name_H-M   'P 1'
#
loop_
_entity.id
_entity.type
_entity.pdbx_description
1 polymer ?
#
loop_
_entity_poly.entity_id
_entity_poly.type
_entity_poly.pdbx_seq_one_letter_code
_entity_poly.pdbx_strand_id
1 'polypeptide(L)'
;MGFPWISFPWISFSGLFIITGVLIFHFRYRILAYLPPSFQSRFAQYAPVPDFESAQLAGFESSEFSINNNLSQDDHRQLDIDEVRRIMLQKNCTFDEARLIRHQRHLKRNGIDPITGLPTDKKAITSLA
;
A
#
# COMPACT_ATOMS: atom_id res chain seq x y z
N MET A 1 46.85 7.67 30.40
CA MET A 1 45.96 6.69 31.05
C MET A 1 45.17 5.99 29.94
N GLY A 2 45.69 4.89 29.40
CA GLY A 2 44.98 4.10 28.39
C GLY A 2 44.01 3.15 29.08
N PHE A 3 42.75 3.11 28.62
CA PHE A 3 41.72 2.22 29.17
C PHE A 3 42.07 0.75 28.87
N PRO A 4 42.44 -0.07 29.86
CA PRO A 4 43.01 -1.40 29.63
C PRO A 4 41.97 -2.48 29.24
N TRP A 5 40.69 -2.12 29.14
CA TRP A 5 39.57 -3.03 28.90
C TRP A 5 39.05 -3.02 27.46
N ILE A 6 39.47 -2.04 26.64
CA ILE A 6 39.15 -2.02 25.21
C ILE A 6 40.18 -2.88 24.50
N SER A 7 39.95 -4.19 24.55
CA SER A 7 40.73 -5.12 23.75
C SER A 7 40.37 -4.92 22.28
N PHE A 8 41.40 -4.73 21.45
CA PHE A 8 41.34 -4.61 19.98
C PHE A 8 40.26 -5.47 19.27
N PRO A 9 39.96 -6.73 19.66
CA PRO A 9 38.87 -7.50 19.08
C PRO A 9 37.49 -6.84 19.14
N TRP A 10 37.14 -6.09 20.20
CA TRP A 10 35.81 -5.49 20.33
C TRP A 10 35.57 -4.37 19.32
N ILE A 11 36.61 -3.62 18.95
CA ILE A 11 36.55 -2.63 17.87
C ILE A 11 36.23 -3.33 16.55
N SER A 12 36.91 -4.43 16.26
CA SER A 12 36.69 -5.20 15.02
C SER A 12 35.30 -5.82 14.95
N PHE A 13 34.78 -6.37 16.06
CA PHE A 13 33.41 -6.88 16.11
C PHE A 13 32.38 -5.77 15.93
N SER A 14 32.58 -4.62 16.58
CA SER A 14 31.67 -3.47 16.42
C SER A 14 31.65 -2.95 14.98
N GLY A 15 32.81 -2.88 14.33
CA GLY A 15 32.91 -2.49 12.92
C GLY A 15 32.22 -3.49 11.99
N LEU A 16 32.40 -4.79 12.21
CA LEU A 16 31.72 -5.84 11.44
C LEU A 16 30.20 -5.73 11.57
N PHE A 17 29.68 -5.51 12.78
CA PHE A 17 28.25 -5.32 13.04
C PHE A 17 27.68 -4.09 12.34
N ILE A 18 28.41 -2.97 12.36
CA ILE A 18 28.00 -1.74 11.67
C ILE A 18 27.98 -1.97 10.16
N ILE A 19 29.02 -2.58 9.60
CA ILE A 19 29.11 -2.87 8.16
C ILE A 19 27.98 -3.82 7.73
N THR A 20 27.72 -4.89 8.48
CA THR A 20 26.60 -5.79 8.20
C THR A 20 25.26 -5.09 8.32
N GLY A 21 25.06 -4.22 9.32
CA GLY A 21 23.86 -3.40 9.45
C GLY A 21 23.65 -2.46 8.25
N VAL A 22 24.72 -1.81 7.78
CA VAL A 22 24.69 -0.94 6.59
C VAL A 22 24.39 -1.75 5.32
N LEU A 23 24.99 -2.94 5.17
CA LEU A 23 24.71 -3.82 4.03
C LEU A 23 23.25 -4.29 4.05
N ILE A 24 22.72 -4.70 5.20
CA ILE A 24 21.31 -5.09 5.35
C ILE A 24 20.40 -3.90 5.02
N PHE A 25 20.73 -2.69 5.49
CA PHE A 25 19.97 -1.49 5.17
C PHE A 25 20.03 -1.14 3.69
N HIS A 26 21.20 -1.23 3.07
CA HIS A 26 21.37 -0.94 1.65
C HIS A 26 20.63 -1.96 0.76
N PHE A 27 20.70 -3.24 1.10
CA PHE A 27 20.05 -4.33 0.36
C PHE A 27 18.64 -4.67 0.88
N ARG A 28 18.06 -3.84 1.75
CA ARG A 28 16.78 -4.13 2.41
C ARG A 28 15.65 -4.48 1.44
N TYR A 29 15.56 -3.78 0.31
CA TYR A 29 14.53 -4.03 -0.70
C TYR A 29 14.67 -5.41 -1.36
N ARG A 30 15.91 -5.84 -1.59
CA ARG A 30 16.21 -7.16 -2.17
C ARG A 30 15.98 -8.28 -1.15
N ILE A 31 16.31 -8.05 0.12
CA ILE A 31 16.06 -8.99 1.21
C ILE A 31 14.55 -9.16 1.45
N LEU A 32 13.79 -8.06 1.48
CA LEU A 32 12.33 -8.08 1.68
C LEU A 32 11.60 -8.94 0.64
N ALA A 33 12.07 -8.98 -0.61
CA ALA A 33 11.45 -9.76 -1.68
C ALA A 33 11.47 -11.29 -1.42
N TYR A 34 12.44 -11.79 -0.64
CA TYR A 34 12.52 -13.21 -0.28
C TYR A 34 11.81 -13.55 1.04
N LEU A 35 11.32 -12.56 1.78
CA LEU A 35 10.61 -12.79 3.05
C LEU A 35 9.14 -13.19 2.81
N PRO A 36 8.51 -13.91 3.75
CA PRO A 36 7.09 -14.21 3.68
C PRO A 36 6.21 -12.94 3.63
N PRO A 37 5.03 -12.98 2.98
CA PRO A 37 4.16 -11.81 2.78
C PRO A 37 3.74 -11.13 4.11
N SER A 38 3.62 -11.90 5.18
CA SER A 38 3.28 -11.42 6.53
C SER A 38 4.33 -10.48 7.12
N PHE A 39 5.60 -10.64 6.75
CA PHE A 39 6.69 -9.75 7.16
C PHE A 39 6.88 -8.60 6.19
N GLN A 40 6.70 -8.84 4.88
CA GLN A 40 6.78 -7.79 3.85
C GLN A 40 5.82 -6.63 4.16
N SER A 41 4.57 -6.93 4.51
CA SER A 41 3.56 -5.92 4.84
C SER A 41 3.90 -5.02 6.04
N ARG A 42 4.70 -5.51 7.00
CA ARG A 42 5.13 -4.71 8.17
C ARG A 42 6.28 -3.77 7.86
N PHE A 43 7.10 -4.12 6.88
CA PHE A 43 8.31 -3.36 6.49
C PHE A 43 8.18 -2.63 5.16
N ALA A 44 7.03 -2.76 4.49
CA ALA A 44 6.68 -1.97 3.31
C ALA A 44 6.58 -0.49 3.70
N GLN A 45 7.68 0.24 3.57
CA GLN A 45 7.66 1.69 3.58
C GLN A 45 6.88 2.21 2.37
N TYR A 46 6.25 3.37 2.55
CA TYR A 46 5.58 4.15 1.53
C TYR A 46 6.36 4.11 0.20
N ALA A 47 5.80 3.42 -0.78
CA ALA A 47 6.24 3.55 -2.16
C ALA A 47 5.71 4.89 -2.68
N PRO A 48 6.48 5.64 -3.48
CA PRO A 48 5.96 6.78 -4.22
C PRO A 48 4.66 6.39 -4.92
N VAL A 49 3.71 7.33 -4.97
CA VAL A 49 2.41 7.16 -5.61
C VAL A 49 2.58 6.39 -6.92
N PRO A 50 1.86 5.28 -7.12
CA PRO A 50 2.05 4.45 -8.30
C PRO A 50 1.72 5.26 -9.54
N ASP A 51 2.69 5.41 -10.43
CA ASP A 51 2.42 5.76 -11.82
C ASP A 51 1.48 4.69 -12.42
N PHE A 52 0.65 5.04 -13.40
CA PHE A 52 -0.34 4.11 -13.96
C PHE A 52 0.30 2.81 -14.46
N GLU A 53 1.54 2.89 -14.94
CA GLU A 53 2.32 1.74 -15.41
C GLU A 53 2.64 0.80 -14.24
N SER A 54 3.10 1.36 -13.12
CA SER A 54 3.39 0.59 -11.92
C SER A 54 2.12 -0.01 -11.27
N ALA A 55 0.97 0.64 -11.43
CA ALA A 55 -0.32 0.13 -10.97
C ALA A 55 -0.74 -1.10 -11.78
N GLN A 56 -0.55 -1.06 -13.10
CA GLN A 56 -0.80 -2.20 -13.98
C GLN A 56 0.12 -3.37 -13.62
N LEU A 57 1.43 -3.14 -13.48
CA LEU A 57 2.39 -4.17 -13.08
C LEU A 57 2.07 -4.78 -11.70
N ALA A 58 1.46 -4.00 -10.80
CA ALA A 58 1.03 -4.47 -9.49
C ALA A 58 -0.34 -5.18 -9.49
N GLY A 59 -0.96 -5.37 -10.66
CA GLY A 59 -2.22 -6.11 -10.80
C GLY A 59 -3.46 -5.32 -10.41
N PHE A 60 -3.42 -3.98 -10.47
CA PHE A 60 -4.60 -3.12 -10.26
C PHE A 60 -5.43 -2.94 -11.56
N GLU A 61 -5.65 -4.04 -12.27
CA GLU A 61 -6.43 -4.12 -13.50
C GLU A 61 -7.35 -5.35 -13.46
N SER A 62 -8.53 -5.25 -14.07
CA SER A 62 -9.48 -6.36 -14.23
C SER A 62 -10.14 -6.32 -15.61
N SER A 63 -10.90 -7.36 -15.96
CA SER A 63 -11.63 -7.40 -17.24
C SER A 63 -12.62 -6.24 -17.40
N GLU A 64 -13.19 -5.75 -16.29
CA GLU A 64 -14.17 -4.66 -16.27
C GLU A 64 -13.50 -3.29 -16.04
N PHE A 65 -12.23 -3.26 -15.65
CA PHE A 65 -11.51 -2.04 -15.38
C PHE A 65 -10.09 -2.09 -15.93
N SER A 66 -9.89 -1.43 -17.08
CA SER A 66 -8.59 -1.26 -17.70
C SER A 66 -8.06 0.16 -17.54
N ILE A 67 -6.78 0.27 -17.20
CA ILE A 67 -6.06 1.54 -17.04
C ILE A 67 -5.22 1.89 -18.28
N ASN A 68 -5.19 1.01 -19.29
CA ASN A 68 -4.38 1.13 -20.51
C ASN A 68 -4.59 2.45 -21.27
N ASN A 69 -5.82 2.95 -21.31
CA ASN A 69 -6.15 4.17 -22.03
C ASN A 69 -5.65 5.45 -21.32
N ASN A 70 -5.41 5.38 -20.00
CA ASN A 70 -4.91 6.53 -19.22
C ASN A 70 -3.39 6.64 -19.26
N LEU A 71 -2.68 5.61 -19.76
CA LEU A 71 -1.23 5.65 -19.98
C LEU A 71 -0.84 6.48 -21.21
N SER A 72 -1.72 6.55 -22.21
CA SER A 72 -1.45 7.18 -23.51
C SER A 72 -1.90 8.63 -23.59
N GLN A 73 -2.91 9.01 -22.81
CA GLN A 73 -3.26 10.40 -22.56
C GLN A 73 -2.54 10.83 -21.29
N ASP A 74 -1.79 11.93 -21.34
CA ASP A 74 -1.07 12.56 -20.22
C ASP A 74 -2.05 12.98 -19.10
N ASP A 75 -2.60 11.97 -18.43
CA ASP A 75 -3.69 12.08 -17.47
C ASP A 75 -3.07 12.06 -16.08
N HIS A 76 -3.18 13.18 -15.38
CA HIS A 76 -2.63 13.33 -14.03
C HIS A 76 -3.61 12.88 -12.93
N ARG A 77 -4.77 12.29 -13.28
CA ARG A 77 -5.72 11.79 -12.27
C ARG A 77 -5.07 10.64 -11.50
N GLN A 78 -4.97 10.77 -10.19
CA GLN A 78 -4.34 9.74 -9.37
C GLN A 78 -5.34 8.66 -8.96
N LEU A 79 -5.01 7.38 -9.20
CA LEU A 79 -5.76 6.27 -8.64
C LEU A 79 -5.36 6.10 -7.16
N ASP A 80 -6.31 6.18 -6.25
CA ASP A 80 -6.06 6.01 -4.82
C ASP A 80 -5.93 4.51 -4.48
N ILE A 81 -4.78 3.97 -4.87
CA ILE A 81 -4.40 2.56 -4.86
C ILE A 81 -4.09 2.08 -3.44
N ASP A 82 -3.67 2.97 -2.54
CA ASP A 82 -3.21 2.57 -1.21
C ASP A 82 -4.34 1.99 -0.35
N GLU A 83 -5.54 2.58 -0.40
CA GLU A 83 -6.69 2.04 0.32
C GLU A 83 -7.14 0.71 -0.28
N VAL A 84 -7.15 0.59 -1.61
CA VAL A 84 -7.53 -0.65 -2.32
C VAL A 84 -6.56 -1.77 -1.97
N ARG A 85 -5.26 -1.52 -2.07
CA ARG A 85 -4.19 -2.45 -1.68
C ARG A 85 -4.36 -2.89 -0.23
N ARG A 86 -4.64 -1.95 0.69
CA ARG A 86 -4.88 -2.26 2.10
C ARG A 86 -6.08 -3.18 2.28
N ILE A 87 -7.18 -2.94 1.56
CA ILE A 87 -8.37 -3.78 1.61
C ILE A 87 -8.07 -5.19 1.07
N MET A 88 -7.36 -5.29 -0.06
CA MET A 88 -6.93 -6.58 -0.63
C MET A 88 -6.12 -7.37 0.40
N LEU A 89 -5.14 -6.74 1.06
CA LEU A 89 -4.32 -7.40 2.09
C LEU A 89 -5.11 -7.79 3.34
N GLN A 90 -6.03 -6.94 3.80
CA GLN A 90 -6.81 -7.19 5.01
C GLN A 90 -7.90 -8.24 4.83
N LYS A 91 -8.54 -8.27 3.65
CA LYS A 91 -9.70 -9.12 3.37
C LYS A 91 -9.38 -10.30 2.44
N ASN A 92 -8.15 -10.37 1.93
CA ASN A 92 -7.70 -11.38 0.97
C ASN A 92 -8.69 -11.52 -0.21
N CYS A 93 -9.02 -10.39 -0.84
CA CYS A 93 -10.04 -10.27 -1.88
C CYS A 93 -9.42 -9.73 -3.18
N THR A 94 -10.15 -9.90 -4.28
CA THR A 94 -9.73 -9.44 -5.61
C THR A 94 -9.76 -7.91 -5.72
N PHE A 95 -9.14 -7.38 -6.78
CA PHE A 95 -9.11 -5.94 -7.03
C PHE A 95 -10.50 -5.31 -7.12
N ASP A 96 -11.42 -5.93 -7.86
CA ASP A 96 -12.79 -5.41 -8.04
C ASP A 96 -13.59 -5.44 -6.74
N GLU A 97 -13.47 -6.51 -5.96
CA GLU A 97 -14.09 -6.61 -4.64
C GLU A 97 -13.54 -5.53 -3.70
N ALA A 98 -12.22 -5.33 -3.70
CA ALA A 98 -11.58 -4.30 -2.90
C ALA A 98 -12.05 -2.89 -3.29
N ARG A 99 -12.22 -2.62 -4.59
CA ARG A 99 -12.78 -1.37 -5.10
C ARG A 99 -14.23 -1.18 -4.69
N LEU A 100 -15.05 -2.22 -4.75
CA LEU A 100 -16.44 -2.19 -4.28
C LEU A 100 -16.50 -1.86 -2.79
N ILE A 101 -15.71 -2.55 -1.97
CA ILE A 101 -15.65 -2.32 -0.51
C ILE A 101 -15.19 -0.89 -0.20
N ARG A 102 -14.17 -0.39 -0.90
CA ARG A 102 -13.71 1.00 -0.78
C ARG A 102 -14.86 1.96 -1.08
N HIS A 103 -15.57 1.75 -2.18
CA HIS A 103 -16.68 2.60 -2.60
C HIS A 103 -17.81 2.60 -1.57
N GLN A 104 -18.22 1.43 -1.08
CA GLN A 104 -19.22 1.29 -0.02
C GLN A 104 -18.81 2.02 1.27
N ARG A 105 -17.52 1.95 1.65
CA ARG A 105 -16.98 2.71 2.79
C ARG A 105 -17.05 4.22 2.55
N HIS A 106 -16.84 4.67 1.32
CA HIS A 106 -16.92 6.07 0.96
C HIS A 106 -18.38 6.58 1.04
N LEU A 107 -19.33 5.82 0.49
CA LEU A 107 -20.77 6.14 0.59
C LEU A 107 -21.21 6.24 2.06
N LYS A 108 -20.89 5.21 2.85
CA LYS A 108 -21.26 5.16 4.27
C LYS A 108 -20.69 6.34 5.07
N ARG A 109 -19.45 6.75 4.78
CA ARG A 109 -18.81 7.92 5.42
C ARG A 109 -19.53 9.23 5.10
N ASN A 110 -20.16 9.32 3.94
CA ASN A 110 -20.89 10.51 3.48
C ASN A 110 -22.41 10.44 3.74
N GLY A 111 -22.88 9.53 4.60
CA GLY A 111 -24.30 9.43 4.92
C GLY A 111 -25.15 8.91 3.76
N ILE A 112 -24.58 8.04 2.92
CA ILE A 112 -25.29 7.33 1.86
C ILE A 112 -25.29 5.84 2.20
N ASP A 113 -26.44 5.19 2.09
CA ASP A 113 -26.55 3.76 2.28
C ASP A 113 -25.84 3.01 1.14
N PRO A 114 -24.80 2.21 1.42
CA PRO A 114 -24.04 1.51 0.40
C PRO A 114 -24.82 0.43 -0.37
N ILE A 115 -25.99 0.00 0.13
CA ILE A 115 -26.81 -1.00 -0.55
C ILE A 115 -27.85 -0.33 -1.46
N THR A 116 -28.62 0.62 -0.91
CA THR A 116 -29.70 1.29 -1.65
C THR A 116 -29.22 2.48 -2.47
N GLY A 117 -28.07 3.06 -2.15
CA GLY A 117 -27.57 4.30 -2.75
C GLY A 117 -28.32 5.56 -2.31
N LEU A 118 -29.27 5.44 -1.37
CA LEU A 118 -30.07 6.55 -0.89
C LEU A 118 -29.39 7.28 0.28
N PRO A 119 -29.63 8.59 0.46
CA PRO A 119 -29.20 9.29 1.66
C PRO A 119 -29.79 8.63 2.92
N THR A 120 -28.98 8.52 3.97
CA THR A 120 -29.45 8.06 5.29
C THR A 120 -30.12 9.17 6.10
N ASP A 121 -30.10 10.41 5.61
CA ASP A 121 -30.81 11.52 6.22
C ASP A 121 -32.33 11.36 6.07
N LYS A 122 -33.04 11.37 7.21
CA LYS A 122 -34.50 11.28 7.27
C LYS A 122 -35.20 12.48 6.61
N LYS A 123 -34.49 13.60 6.44
CA LYS A 123 -35.02 14.79 5.78
C LYS A 123 -34.81 14.78 4.27
N ALA A 124 -34.06 13.81 3.74
CA ALA A 124 -33.85 13.70 2.30
C ALA A 124 -35.16 13.29 1.61
N ILE A 125 -35.64 14.13 0.70
CA ILE A 125 -36.78 13.83 -0.15
C ILE A 125 -36.26 12.97 -1.30
N THR A 126 -36.62 11.69 -1.30
CA THR A 126 -36.14 10.70 -2.29
C THR A 126 -37.15 10.40 -3.40
N SER A 127 -38.41 10.82 -3.24
CA SER A 127 -39.42 10.83 -4.30
C SER A 127 -40.29 12.07 -4.19
N LEU A 128 -40.71 12.59 -5.35
CA LEU A 128 -41.77 13.58 -5.46
C LEU A 128 -43.03 12.82 -5.86
N ALA A 129 -44.03 12.83 -4.99
CA ALA A 129 -45.35 12.28 -5.27
C ALA A 129 -46.12 13.19 -6.24
#